data_AF-A0A842IRF7-F1
#
_entry.id   AF-A0A842IRF7-F1
#
_cell.length_a   1.000
_cell.length_b   1.000
_cell.length_c   1.000
_cell.angle_alpha   90.00
_cell.angle_beta   90.00
_cell.angle_gamma   90.00
#
_symmetry.space_group_name_H-M   'P 1'
#
loop_
_entity.id
_entity.type
_entity.pdbx_description
1 polymer ?
#
loop_
_entity_poly.entity_id
_entity_poly.type
_entity_poly.pdbx_seq_one_letter_code
_entity_poly.pdbx_strand_id
1 'polypeptide(L)'
;MKRIFILLLVISVYSCKKKAKLELLAADDVISKSIEFSGGESFNHSTIQFDFRNMNYAAKRNQGRFVFSRTFEKESESITDFIDNSGFKRMINGEFVKVEDSMAVKYKASVNSVHYFSVLPFGLNDKAVNKALLEEEQIKDKNYFKIKITFDKEGGGEDYEDVFIYWIDKQEFKVVYLAYSYSEEDGIGMRFREAYNERYINGLRFVDYNNYKAKDATITLSDLARAFKNERLKLLSKIELDNITVDLIEK
;
A
#
# COMPACT_ATOMS: atom_id res chain seq x y z
N MET A 1 -67.31 -18.47 21.98
CA MET A 1 -65.91 -18.84 21.63
C MET A 1 -65.35 -18.00 20.46
N LYS A 2 -65.50 -16.67 20.51
CA LYS A 2 -65.10 -15.74 19.42
C LYS A 2 -63.98 -14.77 19.82
N ARG A 3 -63.42 -14.91 21.04
CA ARG A 3 -62.36 -14.03 21.57
C ARG A 3 -60.98 -14.67 21.63
N ILE A 4 -60.85 -15.96 21.31
CA ILE A 4 -59.55 -16.67 21.29
C ILE A 4 -58.87 -16.59 19.91
N PHE A 5 -59.61 -16.24 18.86
CA PHE A 5 -59.06 -16.12 17.50
C PHE A 5 -58.32 -14.80 17.23
N ILE A 6 -58.41 -13.83 18.12
CA ILE A 6 -57.77 -12.50 17.94
C ILE A 6 -56.36 -12.48 18.56
N LEU A 7 -56.01 -13.45 19.42
CA LEU A 7 -54.68 -13.50 20.04
C LEU A 7 -53.62 -14.21 19.19
N LEU A 8 -54.03 -14.92 18.13
CA LEU A 8 -53.12 -15.67 17.24
C LEU A 8 -52.75 -14.91 15.96
N LEU A 9 -53.32 -13.72 15.72
CA LEU A 9 -53.02 -12.90 14.53
C LEU A 9 -52.00 -11.78 14.79
N VAL A 10 -51.50 -11.64 16.03
CA VAL A 10 -50.59 -10.54 16.41
C VAL A 10 -49.12 -11.00 16.49
N ILE A 11 -48.85 -12.31 16.44
CA ILE A 11 -47.48 -12.86 16.60
C ILE A 11 -46.75 -13.04 15.26
N SER A 12 -47.42 -12.89 14.11
CA SER A 12 -46.81 -13.16 12.80
C SER A 12 -46.02 -12.00 12.15
N VAL A 13 -45.86 -10.86 12.83
CA VAL A 13 -45.09 -9.70 12.30
C VAL A 13 -43.68 -9.53 12.90
N TYR A 14 -43.24 -10.44 13.79
CA TYR A 14 -41.87 -10.43 14.31
C TYR A 14 -40.87 -11.29 13.54
N SER A 15 -41.22 -11.80 12.35
CA SER A 15 -40.21 -12.28 11.40
C SER A 15 -39.56 -11.08 10.72
N CYS A 16 -38.76 -10.39 11.54
CA CYS A 16 -37.81 -9.39 11.16
C CYS A 16 -36.86 -10.04 10.15
N LYS A 17 -37.16 -9.91 8.86
CA LYS A 17 -36.13 -9.96 7.83
C LYS A 17 -35.23 -8.74 8.06
N LYS A 18 -34.34 -8.83 9.05
CA LYS A 18 -33.00 -8.28 8.92
C LYS A 18 -32.36 -9.05 7.75
N LYS A 19 -32.78 -8.75 6.52
CA LYS A 19 -31.82 -8.67 5.44
C LYS A 19 -30.83 -7.66 5.98
N ALA A 20 -29.71 -8.17 6.50
CA ALA A 20 -28.57 -7.36 6.82
C ALA A 20 -28.39 -6.48 5.58
N LYS A 21 -28.72 -5.20 5.72
CA LYS A 21 -28.25 -4.18 4.83
C LYS A 21 -26.74 -4.33 4.98
N LEU A 22 -26.12 -5.06 4.07
CA LEU A 22 -24.67 -5.10 3.94
C LEU A 22 -24.35 -3.61 3.82
N GLU A 23 -23.86 -3.00 4.90
CA GLU A 23 -23.40 -1.63 4.82
C GLU A 23 -22.33 -1.66 3.74
N LEU A 24 -22.63 -1.03 2.60
CA LEU A 24 -21.61 -0.76 1.60
C LEU A 24 -20.63 0.16 2.31
N LEU A 25 -19.52 -0.42 2.75
CA LEU A 25 -18.42 0.32 3.34
C LEU A 25 -17.93 1.31 2.30
N ALA A 26 -17.71 2.56 2.70
CA ALA A 26 -17.06 3.52 1.83
C ALA A 26 -15.60 3.10 1.60
N ALA A 27 -14.99 3.57 0.52
CA ALA A 27 -13.58 3.26 0.23
C ALA A 27 -12.65 3.68 1.39
N ASP A 28 -12.95 4.80 2.04
CA ASP A 28 -12.22 5.30 3.23
C ASP A 28 -12.32 4.35 4.42
N ASP A 29 -13.49 3.74 4.66
CA ASP A 29 -13.68 2.80 5.77
C ASP A 29 -12.86 1.53 5.55
N VAL A 30 -12.84 1.02 4.31
CA VAL A 30 -12.06 -0.18 3.97
C VAL A 30 -10.57 0.09 4.11
N ILE A 31 -10.07 1.24 3.62
CA ILE A 31 -8.66 1.61 3.75
C ILE A 31 -8.29 1.82 5.22
N SER A 32 -9.12 2.52 6.00
CA SER A 32 -8.83 2.76 7.42
C SER A 32 -8.76 1.46 8.22
N LYS A 33 -9.68 0.51 7.98
CA LYS A 33 -9.61 -0.84 8.56
C LYS A 33 -8.37 -1.60 8.13
N SER A 34 -7.97 -1.45 6.86
CA SER A 34 -6.75 -2.09 6.33
C SER A 34 -5.48 -1.55 6.99
N ILE A 35 -5.44 -0.24 7.24
CA ILE A 35 -4.36 0.45 7.95
C ILE A 35 -4.30 0.00 9.41
N GLU A 36 -5.44 0.02 10.11
CA GLU A 36 -5.54 -0.44 11.50
C GLU A 36 -5.06 -1.89 11.65
N PHE A 37 -5.52 -2.78 10.77
CA PHE A 37 -5.13 -4.19 10.77
C PHE A 37 -3.61 -4.38 10.54
N SER A 38 -2.98 -3.50 9.75
CA SER A 38 -1.57 -3.63 9.38
C SER A 38 -0.60 -3.03 10.42
N GLY A 39 -1.10 -2.39 11.47
CA GLY A 39 -0.29 -1.79 12.54
C GLY A 39 -0.72 -0.35 12.90
N GLY A 40 -1.53 0.29 12.05
CA GLY A 40 -2.13 1.60 12.30
C GLY A 40 -1.13 2.69 12.66
N GLU A 41 -1.48 3.51 13.64
CA GLU A 41 -0.66 4.64 14.13
C GLU A 41 0.71 4.23 14.68
N SER A 42 0.94 2.94 14.97
CA SER A 42 2.25 2.47 15.43
C SER A 42 3.33 2.70 14.37
N PHE A 43 3.00 2.70 13.07
CA PHE A 43 3.93 3.12 12.02
C PHE A 43 4.41 4.57 12.21
N ASN A 44 3.54 5.47 12.69
CA ASN A 44 3.86 6.89 12.94
C ASN A 44 4.69 7.12 14.21
N HIS A 45 4.92 6.07 15.00
CA HIS A 45 5.67 6.08 16.27
C HIS A 45 6.69 4.93 16.25
N SER A 46 7.53 4.88 15.23
CA SER A 46 8.46 3.78 15.04
C SER A 46 9.77 4.20 14.42
N THR A 47 10.81 3.41 14.70
CA THR A 47 12.02 3.33 13.91
C THR A 47 12.04 1.96 13.24
N ILE A 48 12.08 1.93 11.92
CA ILE A 48 12.06 0.73 11.11
C ILE A 48 13.35 0.70 10.29
N GLN A 49 14.07 -0.41 10.29
CA GLN A 49 15.21 -0.63 9.40
C GLN A 49 15.01 -1.92 8.62
N PHE A 50 15.49 -1.98 7.39
CA PHE A 50 15.47 -3.16 6.55
C PHE A 50 16.48 -3.04 5.41
N ASP A 51 16.84 -4.17 4.83
CA ASP A 51 17.63 -4.22 3.61
C ASP A 51 16.72 -4.46 2.41
N PHE A 52 17.03 -3.79 1.31
CA PHE A 52 16.33 -3.93 0.04
C PHE A 52 17.29 -3.73 -1.13
N ARG A 53 17.45 -4.76 -1.97
CA ARG A 53 18.33 -4.73 -3.17
C ARG A 53 19.76 -4.26 -2.87
N ASN A 54 20.39 -4.84 -1.85
CA ASN A 54 21.76 -4.50 -1.40
C ASN A 54 21.92 -3.05 -0.89
N MET A 55 20.83 -2.41 -0.48
CA MET A 55 20.85 -1.10 0.15
C MET A 55 20.17 -1.21 1.51
N ASN A 56 20.68 -0.48 2.48
CA ASN A 56 20.07 -0.40 3.81
C ASN A 56 19.13 0.80 3.87
N TYR A 57 17.94 0.62 4.41
CA TYR A 57 16.93 1.65 4.58
C TYR A 57 16.59 1.80 6.06
N ALA A 58 16.47 3.05 6.52
CA ALA A 58 15.98 3.35 7.86
C ALA A 58 14.92 4.44 7.80
N ALA A 59 13.83 4.26 8.54
CA ALA A 59 12.78 5.25 8.70
C ALA A 59 12.52 5.47 10.19
N LYS A 60 12.64 6.72 10.64
CA LYS A 60 12.15 7.16 11.94
C LYS A 60 10.93 8.04 11.72
N ARG A 61 9.80 7.67 12.30
CA ARG A 61 8.55 8.44 12.29
C ARG A 61 8.13 8.72 13.73
N ASN A 62 7.82 9.98 14.01
CA ASN A 62 7.33 10.42 15.31
C ASN A 62 6.37 11.60 15.13
N GLN A 63 5.06 11.31 15.13
CA GLN A 63 3.99 12.32 15.13
C GLN A 63 4.15 13.35 13.98
N GLY A 64 4.23 12.86 12.75
CA GLY A 64 4.37 13.70 11.55
C GLY A 64 5.80 14.23 11.30
N ARG A 65 6.71 14.16 12.28
CA ARG A 65 8.14 14.31 12.02
C ARG A 65 8.70 13.00 11.51
N PHE A 66 9.48 13.05 10.43
CA PHE A 66 10.12 11.86 9.88
C PHE A 66 11.55 12.14 9.43
N VAL A 67 12.36 11.08 9.45
CA VAL A 67 13.64 11.01 8.77
C VAL A 67 13.70 9.64 8.09
N PHE A 68 13.84 9.65 6.78
CA PHE A 68 14.07 8.50 5.95
C PHE A 68 15.49 8.53 5.45
N SER A 69 16.15 7.39 5.41
CA SER A 69 17.45 7.25 4.79
C SER A 69 17.55 6.01 3.92
N ARG A 70 18.52 6.07 3.01
CA ARG A 70 19.03 4.93 2.25
C ARG A 70 20.54 5.02 2.19
N THR A 71 21.21 3.96 2.57
CA THR A 71 22.68 3.83 2.53
C THR A 71 23.08 2.73 1.56
N PHE A 72 24.08 3.00 0.73
CA PHE A 72 24.63 2.05 -0.24
C PHE A 72 26.08 2.41 -0.59
N GLU A 73 26.83 1.43 -1.09
CA GLU A 73 28.19 1.64 -1.57
C GLU A 73 28.21 1.83 -3.09
N LYS A 74 29.03 2.76 -3.57
CA LYS A 74 29.31 2.97 -4.99
C LYS A 74 30.77 3.37 -5.17
N GLU A 75 31.51 2.66 -6.01
CA GLU A 75 32.91 3.00 -6.36
C GLU A 75 33.84 3.15 -5.12
N SER A 76 33.59 2.36 -4.07
CA SER A 76 34.27 2.43 -2.75
C SER A 76 33.89 3.62 -1.87
N GLU A 77 32.88 4.41 -2.26
CA GLU A 77 32.29 5.44 -1.43
C GLU A 77 31.01 4.95 -0.76
N SER A 78 30.83 5.28 0.52
CA SER A 78 29.57 5.09 1.22
C SER A 78 28.68 6.31 0.99
N ILE A 79 27.54 6.11 0.33
CA ILE A 79 26.57 7.16 0.04
C ILE A 79 25.35 6.95 0.94
N THR A 80 24.95 8.02 1.65
CA THR A 80 23.68 8.04 2.37
C THR A 80 22.81 9.20 1.90
N ASP A 81 21.62 8.84 1.43
CA ASP A 81 20.57 9.79 1.07
C ASP A 81 19.60 9.93 2.24
N PHE A 82 19.16 11.16 2.54
CA PHE A 82 18.19 11.47 3.58
C PHE A 82 17.02 12.26 3.02
N ILE A 83 15.83 11.98 3.54
CA ILE A 83 14.64 12.81 3.39
C ILE A 83 14.05 13.06 4.77
N ASP A 84 13.89 14.32 5.13
CA ASP A 84 13.16 14.73 6.32
C ASP A 84 12.08 15.78 5.95
N ASN A 85 11.38 16.33 6.95
CA ASN A 85 10.39 17.38 6.72
C ASN A 85 10.96 18.66 6.08
N SER A 86 12.29 18.85 6.09
CA SER A 86 12.99 20.01 5.50
C SER A 86 13.46 19.80 4.07
N GLY A 87 13.59 18.54 3.62
CA GLY A 87 13.95 18.22 2.24
C GLY A 87 14.96 17.07 2.11
N PHE A 88 15.66 17.06 0.98
CA PHE A 88 16.64 16.04 0.63
C PHE A 88 18.06 16.48 1.00
N LYS A 89 18.87 15.55 1.51
CA LYS A 89 20.31 15.74 1.79
C LYS A 89 21.07 14.48 1.39
N ARG A 90 22.32 14.63 0.94
CA ARG A 90 23.23 13.51 0.66
C ARG A 90 24.51 13.65 1.46
N MET A 91 25.00 12.52 1.97
CA MET A 91 26.34 12.36 2.50
C MET A 91 27.15 11.41 1.61
N ILE A 92 28.43 11.71 1.42
CA ILE A 92 29.42 10.81 0.82
C ILE A 92 30.55 10.66 1.84
N ASN A 93 30.86 9.43 2.25
CA ASN A 93 31.90 9.10 3.23
C ASN A 93 31.79 9.90 4.55
N GLY A 94 30.56 10.19 5.00
CA GLY A 94 30.33 10.92 6.24
C GLY A 94 30.25 12.45 6.11
N GLU A 95 30.44 13.00 4.91
CA GLU A 95 30.39 14.45 4.68
C GLU A 95 29.20 14.85 3.82
N PHE A 96 28.51 15.93 4.20
CA PHE A 96 27.40 16.47 3.41
C PHE A 96 27.89 17.10 2.12
N VAL A 97 27.27 16.72 1.01
CA VAL A 97 27.59 17.25 -0.32
C VAL A 97 26.40 17.96 -0.93
N LYS A 98 26.68 19.01 -1.71
CA LYS A 98 25.65 19.65 -2.53
C LYS A 98 25.36 18.78 -3.74
N VAL A 99 24.09 18.49 -3.97
CA VAL A 99 23.60 17.77 -5.15
C VAL A 99 22.88 18.77 -6.05
N GLU A 100 23.05 18.64 -7.36
CA GLU A 100 22.28 19.43 -8.32
C GLU A 100 20.78 19.16 -8.16
N ASP A 101 19.96 20.20 -8.25
CA ASP A 101 18.53 20.12 -7.97
C ASP A 101 17.82 19.05 -8.82
N SER A 102 18.20 18.92 -10.10
CA SER A 102 17.67 17.90 -11.01
C SER A 102 17.93 16.46 -10.55
N MET A 103 19.05 16.23 -9.86
CA MET A 103 19.42 14.93 -9.33
C MET A 103 18.88 14.71 -7.92
N ALA A 104 18.81 15.76 -7.10
CA ALA A 104 18.22 15.71 -5.77
C ALA A 104 16.76 15.23 -5.82
N VAL A 105 16.02 15.71 -6.82
CA VAL A 105 14.64 15.29 -7.10
C VAL A 105 14.55 13.78 -7.35
N LYS A 106 15.37 13.24 -8.27
CA LYS A 106 15.40 11.80 -8.59
C LYS A 106 15.81 10.93 -7.41
N TYR A 107 16.81 11.36 -6.64
CA TYR A 107 17.25 10.63 -5.46
C TYR A 107 16.18 10.65 -4.36
N LYS A 108 15.52 11.79 -4.15
CA LYS A 108 14.37 11.91 -3.25
C LYS A 108 13.25 10.94 -3.64
N ALA A 109 12.85 10.90 -4.91
CA ALA A 109 11.82 9.97 -5.38
C ALA A 109 12.23 8.49 -5.13
N SER A 110 13.49 8.17 -5.39
CA SER A 110 14.03 6.81 -5.20
C SER A 110 14.06 6.37 -3.72
N VAL A 111 14.33 7.27 -2.78
CA VAL A 111 14.26 6.96 -1.34
C VAL A 111 12.81 6.90 -0.87
N ASN A 112 11.98 7.88 -1.26
CA ASN A 112 10.60 7.98 -0.81
C ASN A 112 9.75 6.79 -1.25
N SER A 113 9.88 6.36 -2.52
CA SER A 113 9.11 5.24 -3.07
C SER A 113 9.30 3.95 -2.28
N VAL A 114 10.53 3.64 -1.85
CA VAL A 114 10.81 2.43 -1.07
C VAL A 114 10.22 2.50 0.33
N HIS A 115 10.41 3.64 1.01
CA HIS A 115 9.82 3.86 2.33
C HIS A 115 8.29 3.86 2.29
N TYR A 116 7.67 4.38 1.22
CA TYR A 116 6.22 4.37 1.05
C TYR A 116 5.68 2.95 0.86
N PHE A 117 6.25 2.16 -0.05
CA PHE A 117 5.72 0.81 -0.32
C PHE A 117 5.96 -0.15 0.85
N SER A 118 7.05 0.03 1.61
CA SER A 118 7.45 -0.89 2.69
C SER A 118 6.43 -0.99 3.83
N VAL A 119 5.54 0.01 3.97
CA VAL A 119 4.55 0.11 5.05
C VAL A 119 3.12 0.20 4.53
N LEU A 120 2.86 -0.20 3.27
CA LEU A 120 1.49 -0.23 2.76
C LEU A 120 0.58 -1.07 3.66
N PRO A 121 -0.66 -0.62 3.95
CA PRO A 121 -1.35 0.53 3.35
C PRO A 121 -1.24 1.85 4.12
N PHE A 122 -0.30 2.01 5.07
CA PHE A 122 -0.28 3.13 6.03
C PHE A 122 -0.47 4.52 5.41
N GLY A 123 0.24 4.83 4.32
CA GLY A 123 0.16 6.14 3.65
C GLY A 123 -1.09 6.37 2.79
N LEU A 124 -2.04 5.43 2.74
CA LEU A 124 -3.25 5.57 1.91
C LEU A 124 -4.32 6.48 2.53
N ASN A 125 -4.13 6.95 3.76
CA ASN A 125 -4.98 7.97 4.39
C ASN A 125 -4.42 9.40 4.28
N ASP A 126 -3.30 9.58 3.56
CA ASP A 126 -2.74 10.90 3.33
C ASP A 126 -3.73 11.80 2.57
N LYS A 127 -3.66 13.11 2.83
CA LYS A 127 -4.62 14.10 2.30
C LYS A 127 -4.72 14.12 0.77
N ALA A 128 -3.60 13.89 0.07
CA ALA A 128 -3.54 13.89 -1.39
C ALA A 128 -4.07 12.58 -2.03
N VAL A 129 -4.51 11.60 -1.22
CA VAL A 129 -4.93 10.28 -1.69
C VAL A 129 -6.44 10.25 -1.91
N ASN A 130 -6.84 10.14 -3.16
CA ASN A 130 -8.23 9.98 -3.58
C ASN A 130 -8.58 8.50 -3.69
N LYS A 131 -9.75 8.12 -3.20
CA LYS A 131 -10.19 6.72 -3.14
C LYS A 131 -11.53 6.54 -3.82
N ALA A 132 -11.65 5.51 -4.65
CA ALA A 132 -12.92 5.12 -5.25
C ALA A 132 -13.12 3.61 -5.13
N LEU A 133 -14.25 3.20 -4.56
CA LEU A 133 -14.65 1.80 -4.51
C LEU A 133 -15.10 1.37 -5.92
N LEU A 134 -14.50 0.31 -6.43
CA LEU A 134 -14.88 -0.33 -7.69
C LEU A 134 -15.74 -1.56 -7.43
N GLU A 135 -16.24 -2.17 -8.51
CA GLU A 135 -16.91 -3.46 -8.42
C GLU A 135 -16.01 -4.51 -7.78
N GLU A 136 -16.61 -5.29 -6.89
CA GLU A 136 -15.92 -6.35 -6.17
C GLU A 136 -15.41 -7.41 -7.12
N GLU A 137 -14.28 -8.02 -6.77
CA GLU A 137 -13.64 -9.01 -7.63
C GLU A 137 -13.23 -10.23 -6.82
N GLN A 138 -13.45 -11.41 -7.40
CA GLN A 138 -13.05 -12.69 -6.81
C GLN A 138 -11.76 -13.17 -7.47
N ILE A 139 -10.72 -13.43 -6.67
CA ILE A 139 -9.41 -13.94 -7.10
C ILE A 139 -9.08 -15.19 -6.30
N LYS A 140 -8.76 -16.32 -6.97
CA LYS A 140 -8.46 -17.61 -6.32
C LYS A 140 -9.48 -17.98 -5.22
N ASP A 141 -10.76 -17.92 -5.58
CA ASP A 141 -11.93 -18.21 -4.72
C ASP A 141 -12.16 -17.28 -3.52
N LYS A 142 -11.35 -16.23 -3.32
CA LYS A 142 -11.54 -15.21 -2.28
C LYS A 142 -12.15 -13.93 -2.84
N ASN A 143 -12.98 -13.26 -2.04
CA ASN A 143 -13.64 -12.00 -2.40
C ASN A 143 -12.85 -10.81 -1.87
N TYR A 144 -12.69 -9.79 -2.71
CA TYR A 144 -11.93 -8.59 -2.40
C TYR A 144 -12.75 -7.33 -2.58
N PHE A 145 -12.55 -6.35 -1.69
CA PHE A 145 -12.84 -4.95 -2.01
C PHE A 145 -11.80 -4.49 -3.03
N LYS A 146 -12.26 -3.94 -4.15
CA LYS A 146 -11.40 -3.38 -5.20
C LYS A 146 -11.45 -1.86 -5.09
N ILE A 147 -10.32 -1.24 -4.78
CA ILE A 147 -10.25 0.22 -4.54
C ILE A 147 -9.27 0.83 -5.54
N LYS A 148 -9.76 1.80 -6.32
CA LYS A 148 -8.92 2.67 -7.14
C LYS A 148 -8.36 3.78 -6.24
N ILE A 149 -7.06 4.01 -6.36
CA ILE A 149 -6.35 5.10 -5.70
C ILE A 149 -5.72 5.99 -6.77
N THR A 150 -5.88 7.30 -6.63
CA THR A 150 -5.24 8.35 -7.44
C THR A 150 -4.75 9.47 -6.53
N PHE A 151 -3.88 10.33 -7.03
CA PHE A 151 -3.29 11.39 -6.21
C PHE A 151 -3.58 12.78 -6.76
N ASP A 152 -3.69 13.74 -5.85
CA ASP A 152 -3.70 15.15 -6.22
C ASP A 152 -2.32 15.60 -6.69
N LYS A 153 -2.28 16.52 -7.65
CA LYS A 153 -1.01 17.14 -8.08
C LYS A 153 -0.27 17.80 -6.92
N GLU A 154 -1.02 18.42 -6.00
CA GLU A 154 -0.46 18.94 -4.75
C GLU A 154 -0.35 17.80 -3.72
N GLY A 155 0.86 17.44 -3.34
CA GLY A 155 1.13 16.41 -2.33
C GLY A 155 1.19 14.97 -2.86
N GLY A 156 0.77 14.70 -4.10
CA GLY A 156 0.87 13.38 -4.74
C GLY A 156 2.28 12.98 -5.20
N GLY A 157 3.25 13.90 -5.15
CA GLY A 157 4.63 13.65 -5.58
C GLY A 157 4.82 13.74 -7.09
N GLU A 158 5.94 13.22 -7.59
CA GLU A 158 6.28 13.29 -9.02
C GLU A 158 5.38 12.40 -9.87
N ASP A 159 4.95 11.27 -9.31
CA ASP A 159 4.16 10.24 -9.98
C ASP A 159 2.66 10.40 -9.68
N TYR A 160 2.17 11.63 -9.47
CA TYR A 160 0.75 11.86 -9.09
C TYR A 160 -0.25 11.37 -10.15
N GLU A 161 0.21 11.20 -11.39
CA GLU A 161 -0.57 10.69 -12.53
C GLU A 161 -0.75 9.18 -12.50
N ASP A 162 0.01 8.47 -11.65
CA ASP A 162 -0.10 7.03 -11.50
C ASP A 162 -1.44 6.63 -10.90
N VAL A 163 -2.04 5.59 -11.48
CA VAL A 163 -3.29 5.02 -11.00
C VAL A 163 -2.98 3.69 -10.35
N PHE A 164 -3.50 3.50 -9.14
CA PHE A 164 -3.35 2.27 -8.39
C PHE A 164 -4.70 1.59 -8.22
N ILE A 165 -4.69 0.26 -8.15
CA ILE A 165 -5.83 -0.56 -7.78
C ILE A 165 -5.38 -1.52 -6.69
N TYR A 166 -6.09 -1.51 -5.56
CA TYR A 166 -5.84 -2.39 -4.41
C TYR A 166 -6.97 -3.41 -4.30
N TRP A 167 -6.61 -4.67 -4.06
CA TRP A 167 -7.54 -5.74 -3.70
C TRP A 167 -7.32 -6.09 -2.23
N ILE A 168 -8.29 -5.70 -1.42
CA ILE A 168 -8.28 -5.83 0.04
C ILE A 168 -9.21 -6.98 0.43
N ASP A 169 -8.66 -7.95 1.15
CA ASP A 169 -9.40 -9.13 1.60
C ASP A 169 -10.62 -8.70 2.44
N LYS A 170 -11.80 -9.23 2.12
CA LYS A 170 -13.04 -8.81 2.79
C LYS A 170 -13.19 -9.30 4.23
N GLN A 171 -12.45 -10.33 4.61
CA GLN A 171 -12.52 -10.91 5.95
C GLN A 171 -11.48 -10.29 6.86
N GLU A 172 -10.24 -10.19 6.37
CA GLU A 172 -9.08 -9.75 7.17
C GLU A 172 -8.68 -8.29 6.92
N PHE A 173 -9.25 -7.61 5.93
CA PHE A 173 -8.85 -6.25 5.52
C PHE A 173 -7.38 -6.14 5.12
N LYS A 174 -6.72 -7.23 4.74
CA LYS A 174 -5.34 -7.23 4.24
C LYS A 174 -5.28 -6.78 2.79
N VAL A 175 -4.33 -5.93 2.44
CA VAL A 175 -3.93 -5.76 1.03
C VAL A 175 -3.24 -7.04 0.58
N VAL A 176 -3.86 -7.75 -0.37
CA VAL A 176 -3.33 -9.02 -0.93
C VAL A 176 -2.79 -8.81 -2.33
N TYR A 177 -3.45 -7.98 -3.13
CA TYR A 177 -2.96 -7.61 -4.46
C TYR A 177 -2.97 -6.10 -4.62
N LEU A 178 -2.03 -5.60 -5.42
CA LEU A 178 -2.07 -4.24 -5.92
C LEU A 178 -1.60 -4.19 -7.36
N ALA A 179 -2.16 -3.29 -8.15
CA ALA A 179 -1.73 -2.99 -9.50
C ALA A 179 -1.51 -1.50 -9.63
N TYR A 180 -0.58 -1.11 -10.49
CA TYR A 180 -0.35 0.30 -10.77
C TYR A 180 0.12 0.51 -12.20
N SER A 181 -0.24 1.65 -12.76
CA SER A 181 0.34 2.21 -13.97
C SER A 181 1.47 3.17 -13.61
N TYR A 182 2.45 3.30 -14.48
CA TYR A 182 3.51 4.31 -14.38
C TYR A 182 3.97 4.73 -15.77
N SER A 183 4.50 5.94 -15.87
CA SER A 183 5.04 6.47 -17.13
C SER A 183 6.35 5.76 -17.51
N GLU A 184 6.43 5.29 -18.74
CA GLU A 184 7.65 4.79 -19.41
C GLU A 184 7.97 5.69 -20.62
N GLU A 185 9.22 5.67 -21.10
CA GLU A 185 9.65 6.47 -22.27
C GLU A 185 8.75 6.24 -23.50
N ASP A 186 8.29 5.00 -23.70
CA ASP A 186 7.49 4.58 -24.86
C ASP A 186 5.99 4.38 -24.55
N GLY A 187 5.49 4.85 -23.41
CA GLY A 187 4.06 4.77 -23.07
C GLY A 187 3.77 4.51 -21.58
N ILE A 188 2.72 3.72 -21.31
CA ILE A 188 2.30 3.43 -19.93
C ILE A 188 2.71 2.00 -19.58
N GLY A 189 3.63 1.88 -18.62
CA GLY A 189 3.96 0.63 -17.98
C GLY A 189 2.91 0.25 -16.94
N MET A 190 2.71 -1.06 -16.73
CA MET A 190 1.84 -1.56 -15.66
C MET A 190 2.48 -2.74 -14.93
N ARG A 191 2.23 -2.83 -13.63
CA ARG A 191 2.60 -3.99 -12.81
C ARG A 191 1.41 -4.48 -12.00
N PHE A 192 1.39 -5.78 -11.77
CA PHE A 192 0.51 -6.44 -10.81
C PHE A 192 1.38 -7.09 -9.75
N ARG A 193 1.05 -6.91 -8.48
CA ARG A 193 1.76 -7.51 -7.36
C ARG A 193 0.83 -8.38 -6.55
N GLU A 194 1.35 -9.54 -6.15
CA GLU A 194 0.72 -10.46 -5.21
C GLU A 194 1.59 -10.51 -3.96
N ALA A 195 1.00 -10.18 -2.81
CA ALA A 195 1.66 -10.27 -1.52
C ALA A 195 1.94 -11.73 -1.15
N TYR A 196 3.14 -12.00 -0.65
CA TYR A 196 3.53 -13.27 -0.04
C TYR A 196 4.48 -13.02 1.15
N ASN A 197 4.79 -14.07 1.91
CA ASN A 197 5.70 -13.99 3.07
C ASN A 197 5.31 -12.89 4.08
N GLU A 198 4.08 -12.96 4.57
CA GLU A 198 3.58 -12.04 5.60
C GLU A 198 4.31 -12.24 6.92
N ARG A 199 4.78 -11.13 7.49
CA ARG A 199 5.54 -11.08 8.72
C ARG A 199 4.98 -9.99 9.62
N TYR A 200 4.99 -10.25 10.92
CA TYR A 200 4.63 -9.27 11.94
C TYR A 200 5.80 -9.05 12.87
N ILE A 201 6.23 -7.80 13.01
CA ILE A 201 7.35 -7.42 13.86
C ILE A 201 6.85 -6.28 14.74
N ASN A 202 6.79 -6.53 16.05
CA ASN A 202 6.24 -5.59 17.04
C ASN A 202 4.84 -5.04 16.65
N GLY A 203 3.98 -5.91 16.11
CA GLY A 203 2.61 -5.57 15.71
C GLY A 203 2.49 -4.85 14.36
N LEU A 204 3.60 -4.54 13.68
CA LEU A 204 3.61 -3.98 12.33
C LEU A 204 3.70 -5.09 11.30
N ARG A 205 2.82 -5.02 10.29
CA ARG A 205 2.73 -5.99 9.20
C ARG A 205 3.68 -5.60 8.06
N PHE A 206 4.43 -6.58 7.58
CA PHE A 206 5.28 -6.48 6.40
C PHE A 206 4.98 -7.65 5.46
N VAL A 207 5.09 -7.41 4.15
CA VAL A 207 4.90 -8.43 3.11
C VAL A 207 5.91 -8.25 2.00
N ASP A 208 6.29 -9.36 1.39
CA ASP A 208 7.01 -9.37 0.13
C ASP A 208 6.03 -9.45 -1.04
N TYR A 209 6.49 -9.14 -2.25
CA TYR A 209 5.62 -9.14 -3.42
C TYR A 209 6.22 -9.88 -4.61
N ASN A 210 5.42 -10.78 -5.18
CA ASN A 210 5.66 -11.28 -6.53
C ASN A 210 5.23 -10.17 -7.50
N ASN A 211 6.14 -9.72 -8.37
CA ASN A 211 5.90 -8.60 -9.26
C ASN A 211 5.77 -9.08 -10.70
N TYR A 212 4.60 -8.87 -11.30
CA TYR A 212 4.22 -9.40 -12.60
C TYR A 212 4.01 -8.28 -13.62
N LYS A 213 4.18 -8.63 -14.91
CA LYS A 213 3.78 -7.84 -16.07
C LYS A 213 2.84 -8.65 -16.96
N ALA A 214 1.92 -7.97 -17.64
CA ALA A 214 1.08 -8.60 -18.65
C ALA A 214 1.92 -9.17 -19.80
N LYS A 215 1.57 -10.37 -20.28
CA LYS A 215 2.18 -10.96 -21.49
C LYS A 215 1.70 -10.27 -22.78
N ASP A 216 0.59 -9.55 -22.70
CA ASP A 216 -0.13 -8.94 -23.80
C ASP A 216 -0.38 -7.46 -23.47
N ALA A 217 0.00 -6.56 -24.39
CA ALA A 217 -0.11 -5.11 -24.22
C ALA A 217 -1.55 -4.60 -24.26
N THR A 218 -2.51 -5.40 -24.73
CA THR A 218 -3.94 -5.03 -24.76
C THR A 218 -4.61 -5.13 -23.38
N ILE A 219 -3.97 -5.78 -22.40
CA ILE A 219 -4.52 -5.95 -21.05
C ILE A 219 -4.44 -4.62 -20.31
N THR A 220 -5.59 -4.11 -19.86
CA THR A 220 -5.69 -2.87 -19.10
C THR A 220 -5.37 -3.05 -17.61
N LEU A 221 -5.09 -1.95 -16.90
CA LEU A 221 -4.80 -1.94 -15.47
C LEU A 221 -5.91 -2.63 -14.65
N SER A 222 -7.18 -2.34 -14.96
CA SER A 222 -8.34 -2.91 -14.28
C SER A 222 -8.52 -4.42 -14.50
N ASP A 223 -7.94 -4.95 -15.58
CA ASP A 223 -8.08 -6.36 -15.99
C ASP A 223 -6.91 -7.24 -15.54
N LEU A 224 -5.87 -6.67 -14.90
CA LEU A 224 -4.68 -7.41 -14.48
C LEU A 224 -4.99 -8.55 -13.50
N ALA A 225 -5.93 -8.38 -12.57
CA ALA A 225 -6.36 -9.45 -11.68
C ALA A 225 -7.02 -10.63 -12.43
N ARG A 226 -7.86 -10.34 -13.43
CA ARG A 226 -8.42 -11.37 -14.31
C ARG A 226 -7.34 -12.06 -15.13
N ALA A 227 -6.39 -11.29 -15.67
CA ALA A 227 -5.24 -11.83 -16.38
C ALA A 227 -4.36 -12.72 -15.48
N PHE A 228 -4.20 -12.35 -14.21
CA PHE A 228 -3.48 -13.15 -13.23
C PHE A 228 -4.14 -14.52 -13.01
N LYS A 229 -5.47 -14.55 -12.80
CA LYS A 229 -6.24 -15.81 -12.66
C LYS A 229 -6.10 -16.73 -13.87
N ASN A 230 -5.98 -16.15 -15.06
CA ASN A 230 -5.88 -16.88 -16.31
C ASN A 230 -4.43 -17.15 -16.75
N GLU A 231 -3.45 -16.99 -15.84
CA GLU A 231 -2.02 -17.23 -16.11
C GLU A 231 -1.46 -16.39 -17.29
N ARG A 232 -2.09 -15.25 -17.57
CA ARG A 232 -1.69 -14.30 -18.64
C ARG A 232 -0.68 -13.26 -18.18
N LEU A 233 -0.20 -13.35 -16.94
CA LEU A 233 0.88 -12.53 -16.44
C LEU A 233 2.19 -13.32 -16.38
N LYS A 234 3.32 -12.62 -16.53
CA LYS A 234 4.68 -13.16 -16.37
C LYS A 234 5.30 -12.58 -15.11
N LEU A 235 5.83 -13.45 -14.24
CA LEU A 235 6.64 -13.02 -13.10
C LEU A 235 7.92 -12.37 -13.61
N LEU A 236 8.17 -11.12 -13.21
CA LEU A 236 9.37 -10.38 -13.59
C LEU A 236 10.41 -10.36 -12.49
N SER A 237 9.97 -10.15 -11.26
CA SER A 237 10.84 -10.00 -10.13
C SER A 237 10.10 -10.30 -8.83
N LYS A 238 10.88 -10.40 -7.76
CA LYS A 238 10.40 -10.39 -6.38
C LYS A 238 10.81 -9.07 -5.72
N ILE A 239 10.03 -8.64 -4.75
CA ILE A 239 10.27 -7.44 -3.95
C ILE A 239 10.25 -7.93 -2.51
N GLU A 240 11.45 -8.11 -1.96
CA GLU A 240 11.66 -8.77 -0.67
C GLU A 240 12.36 -7.79 0.27
N LEU A 241 11.81 -7.61 1.47
CA LEU A 241 12.42 -6.83 2.53
C LEU A 241 13.17 -7.79 3.47
N ASP A 242 14.47 -7.60 3.63
CA ASP A 242 15.32 -8.45 4.46
C ASP A 242 15.69 -7.74 5.78
N ASN A 243 16.07 -8.52 6.79
CA ASN A 243 16.60 -8.03 8.07
C ASN A 243 15.76 -6.92 8.73
N ILE A 244 14.43 -7.03 8.64
CA ILE A 244 13.53 -6.00 9.16
C ILE A 244 13.65 -5.92 10.69
N THR A 245 13.89 -4.73 11.22
CA THR A 245 13.84 -4.42 12.65
C THR A 245 12.88 -3.28 12.91
N VAL A 246 12.23 -3.31 14.08
CA VAL A 246 11.24 -2.32 14.49
C VAL A 246 11.46 -1.97 15.95
N ASP A 247 11.69 -0.69 16.22
CA ASP A 247 11.67 -0.12 17.56
C ASP A 247 10.48 0.84 17.66
N LEU A 248 9.53 0.54 18.54
CA LEU A 248 8.39 1.44 18.79
C LEU A 248 8.85 2.59 19.67
N ILE A 249 8.42 3.80 19.32
CA ILE A 249 8.68 5.01 20.09
C ILE A 249 7.49 5.21 21.02
N GLU A 250 7.75 5.36 22.32
CA GLU A 250 6.69 5.64 23.30
C GLU A 250 5.93 6.92 22.94
N LYS A 251 4.61 6.88 23.15
CA LYS A 251 3.69 7.97 22.83
C LYS A 251 3.77 9.13 23.80
#